data_AF-A0A2A6CQA8-F1
#
_entry.id   AF-A0A2A6CQA8-F1
#
_cell.length_a   1.000
_cell.length_b   1.000
_cell.length_c   1.000
_cell.angle_alpha   90.00
_cell.angle_beta   90.00
_cell.angle_gamma   90.00
#
_symmetry.space_group_name_H-M   'P 1'
#
loop_
_entity.id
_entity.type
_entity.pdbx_description
1 polymer ?
#
loop_
_entity_poly.entity_id
_entity_poly.type
_entity_poly.pdbx_seq_one_letter_code
_entity_poly.pdbx_strand_id
1 'polypeptide(L)'
;MDELSSIDSLFQQLSISDDVNRFSSDTVDNLLQKLTLSDDVRDPSSLSPIELFPRELSWKIIQFVPEAVFNLRLVKVKISQYSRHKKSVTISNSENFGNWYIQTSRLLYSRVAELALERDTIRLVDSLDINQSKIAVANEDKQNPLETFKLVVPKSKSSLFELRLKHHLLERNLKRAPLDGTLFEYRLEINPLNASDVEKAKKLRDCVGKRAGTLIVHWYWRSGTSSLPFVYDHLSGIQFDALKVEEFCMSAVLLNSLPSIVADHNVDHISLHVAEVTSHDTVEVLLHLSSLVSSIHLKQLNAYRSHASNYMLGVSSADWGQIIIDMFSRKVKKLLIDNEFFPAYLPKDAADRLIARCQNRILLVNLNAFRHSAMDLQDLSEDFRKHGNGTKDERTLSPMEMLPREIVWMIVGYALESVFDLSMTSRLLRARVTEFTIQQNSLRLVTSLELDRSADLTKEKVILRVRNRYNSIFELRLQHRQLHSRVKRVLGKGVSRISSGAGLLTRKRY
;
A
#
# COMPACT_ATOMS: atom_id res chain seq x y z
N MET A 1 -23.89 -18.68 23.51
CA MET A 1 -24.36 -17.30 23.22
C MET A 1 -24.54 -16.50 24.50
N ASP A 2 -25.00 -17.11 25.60
CA ASP A 2 -25.19 -16.40 26.87
C ASP A 2 -23.90 -15.86 27.52
N GLU A 3 -22.76 -16.55 27.35
CA GLU A 3 -21.46 -16.07 27.86
C GLU A 3 -20.93 -14.81 27.17
N LEU A 4 -21.22 -14.62 25.88
CA LEU A 4 -20.80 -13.43 25.14
C LEU A 4 -21.60 -12.19 25.56
N SER A 5 -22.89 -12.36 25.88
CA SER A 5 -23.74 -11.27 26.42
C SER A 5 -23.27 -10.78 27.79
N SER A 6 -22.66 -11.67 28.59
CA SER A 6 -22.08 -11.33 29.89
C SER A 6 -20.80 -10.50 29.76
N ILE A 7 -20.04 -10.66 28.67
CA ILE A 7 -18.80 -9.93 28.42
C ILE A 7 -19.09 -8.51 27.93
N ASP A 8 -20.06 -8.33 27.05
CA ASP A 8 -20.45 -7.00 26.55
C ASP A 8 -21.08 -6.12 27.63
N SER A 9 -21.86 -6.72 28.55
CA SER A 9 -22.38 -6.05 29.76
C SER A 9 -21.26 -5.54 30.68
N LEU A 10 -20.19 -6.32 30.83
CA LEU A 10 -19.01 -5.94 31.63
C LEU A 10 -18.19 -4.82 30.97
N PHE A 11 -18.06 -4.81 29.64
CA PHE A 11 -17.42 -3.69 28.93
C PHE A 11 -18.23 -2.40 29.02
N GLN A 12 -19.56 -2.47 29.03
CA GLN A 12 -20.42 -1.32 29.32
C GLN A 12 -20.21 -0.79 30.76
N GLN A 13 -20.04 -1.67 31.75
CA GLN A 13 -19.73 -1.26 33.12
C GLN A 13 -18.35 -0.59 33.25
N LEU A 14 -17.35 -1.07 32.51
CA LEU A 14 -16.01 -0.48 32.45
C LEU A 14 -15.98 0.87 31.72
N SER A 15 -16.92 1.11 30.79
CA SER A 15 -17.06 2.37 30.04
C SER A 15 -17.70 3.50 30.85
N ILE A 16 -18.29 3.21 32.01
CA ILE A 16 -19.12 4.17 32.76
C ILE A 16 -18.42 4.66 34.05
N SER A 17 -17.29 4.05 34.45
CA SER A 17 -16.60 4.40 35.69
C SER A 17 -15.27 5.12 35.44
N ASP A 18 -15.24 6.43 35.71
CA ASP A 18 -14.02 7.27 35.68
C ASP A 18 -13.02 6.96 36.82
N ASP A 19 -13.37 6.06 37.75
CA ASP A 19 -12.53 5.69 38.90
C ASP A 19 -11.91 4.29 38.72
N VAL A 20 -10.79 4.23 37.99
CA VAL A 20 -10.00 2.99 37.79
C VAL A 20 -9.37 2.48 39.09
N ASN A 21 -9.30 3.28 40.15
CA ASN A 21 -8.66 2.94 41.42
C ASN A 21 -9.55 2.18 42.42
N ARG A 22 -10.77 1.78 42.06
CA ARG A 22 -11.72 1.11 42.97
C ARG A 22 -11.90 -0.40 42.76
N PHE A 23 -11.23 -1.01 41.80
CA PHE A 23 -11.32 -2.46 41.63
C PHE A 23 -10.50 -3.18 42.69
N SER A 24 -11.13 -4.09 43.44
CA SER A 24 -10.39 -4.98 44.35
C SER A 24 -9.49 -5.90 43.53
N SER A 25 -8.34 -6.29 44.09
CA SER A 25 -7.45 -7.31 43.50
C SER A 25 -8.25 -8.52 43.04
N ASP A 26 -9.19 -8.99 43.87
CA ASP A 26 -10.04 -10.15 43.61
C ASP A 26 -10.92 -10.02 42.36
N THR A 27 -11.29 -8.79 41.97
CA THR A 27 -12.10 -8.54 40.76
C THR A 27 -11.24 -8.65 39.51
N VAL A 28 -10.02 -8.12 39.57
CA VAL A 28 -9.02 -8.22 38.49
C VAL A 28 -8.56 -9.67 38.34
N ASP A 29 -8.33 -10.36 39.46
CA ASP A 29 -7.92 -11.76 39.51
C ASP A 29 -9.01 -12.69 38.97
N ASN A 30 -10.29 -12.45 39.30
CA ASN A 30 -11.41 -13.18 38.69
C ASN A 30 -11.57 -12.92 37.19
N LEU A 31 -11.28 -11.69 36.73
CA LEU A 31 -11.34 -11.34 35.31
C LEU A 31 -10.21 -12.02 34.52
N LEU A 32 -9.01 -12.04 35.09
CA LEU A 32 -7.87 -12.78 34.55
C LEU A 32 -8.14 -14.29 34.53
N GLN A 33 -8.73 -14.84 35.59
CA GLN A 33 -9.09 -16.26 35.68
C GLN A 33 -10.17 -16.67 34.66
N LYS A 34 -11.15 -15.79 34.39
CA LYS A 34 -12.17 -16.02 33.35
C LYS A 34 -11.64 -15.86 31.93
N LEU A 35 -10.65 -14.98 31.70
CA LEU A 35 -10.00 -14.79 30.40
C LEU A 35 -8.93 -15.85 30.06
N THR A 36 -8.48 -16.63 31.05
CA THR A 36 -7.42 -17.65 30.93
C THR A 36 -7.93 -19.08 30.87
N LEU A 37 -9.21 -19.32 30.55
CA LEU A 37 -9.77 -20.67 30.44
C LEU A 37 -9.22 -21.45 29.24
N SER A 38 -8.04 -22.03 29.44
CA SER A 38 -7.47 -23.19 28.77
C SER A 38 -6.66 -23.93 29.84
N ASP A 39 -6.95 -25.21 30.06
CA ASP A 39 -6.58 -26.07 31.21
C ASP A 39 -5.07 -26.24 31.53
N ASP A 40 -4.17 -25.51 30.89
CA ASP A 40 -2.73 -25.47 31.22
C ASP A 40 -2.39 -24.15 31.95
N VAL A 41 -2.97 -23.94 33.13
CA VAL A 41 -2.72 -22.72 33.92
C VAL A 41 -1.31 -22.78 34.51
N ARG A 42 -0.38 -22.11 33.83
CA ARG A 42 0.88 -21.63 34.43
C ARG A 42 0.55 -20.57 35.46
N ASP A 43 1.37 -20.48 36.51
CA ASP A 43 1.41 -19.33 37.42
C ASP A 43 1.44 -18.03 36.59
N PRO A 44 0.46 -17.12 36.74
CA PRO A 44 0.37 -15.86 36.00
C PRO A 44 1.64 -15.02 36.09
N SER A 45 2.39 -15.14 37.19
CA SER A 45 3.66 -14.45 37.39
C SER A 45 4.77 -14.92 36.43
N SER A 46 4.59 -16.07 35.78
CA SER A 46 5.52 -16.62 34.77
C SER A 46 5.23 -16.18 33.34
N LEU A 47 4.11 -15.48 33.11
CA LEU A 47 3.74 -14.95 31.80
C LEU A 47 4.48 -13.64 31.53
N SER A 48 4.86 -13.42 30.26
CA SER A 48 5.39 -12.11 29.89
C SER A 48 4.28 -11.06 29.89
N PRO A 49 4.58 -9.76 30.09
CA PRO A 49 3.54 -8.72 30.10
C PRO A 49 2.65 -8.68 28.85
N ILE A 50 3.17 -9.11 27.69
CA ILE A 50 2.38 -9.18 26.45
C ILE A 50 1.41 -10.37 26.43
N GLU A 51 1.70 -11.44 27.18
CA GLU A 51 0.85 -12.62 27.30
C GLU A 51 -0.29 -12.44 28.30
N LEU A 52 -0.16 -11.46 29.18
CA LEU A 52 -1.24 -11.03 30.09
C LEU A 52 -2.30 -10.21 29.37
N PHE A 53 -2.03 -9.71 28.17
CA PHE A 53 -3.04 -8.98 27.41
C PHE A 53 -4.15 -9.91 26.93
N PRO A 54 -5.42 -9.42 26.91
CA PRO A 54 -6.48 -10.08 26.19
C PRO A 54 -6.05 -10.44 24.77
N ARG A 55 -6.56 -11.56 24.26
CA ARG A 55 -6.22 -12.11 22.94
C ARG A 55 -6.28 -11.04 21.85
N GLU A 56 -7.36 -10.28 21.82
CA GLU A 56 -7.67 -9.27 20.80
C GLU A 56 -6.67 -8.11 20.87
N LEU A 57 -6.23 -7.73 22.07
CA LEU A 57 -5.22 -6.70 22.25
C LEU A 57 -3.83 -7.20 21.86
N SER A 58 -3.49 -8.43 22.23
CA SER A 58 -2.27 -9.11 21.76
C SER A 58 -2.22 -9.12 20.24
N TRP A 59 -3.33 -9.45 19.58
CA TRP A 59 -3.42 -9.44 18.12
C TRP A 59 -3.21 -8.06 17.51
N LYS A 60 -3.83 -7.01 18.06
CA LYS A 60 -3.61 -5.63 17.60
C LYS A 60 -2.14 -5.22 17.73
N ILE A 61 -1.47 -5.61 18.82
CA ILE A 61 -0.04 -5.35 19.00
C ILE A 61 0.79 -6.08 17.95
N ILE A 62 0.50 -7.36 17.68
CA ILE A 62 1.19 -8.16 16.66
C ILE A 62 0.97 -7.58 15.26
N GLN A 63 -0.25 -7.13 14.95
CA GLN A 63 -0.57 -6.46 13.69
C GLN A 63 0.22 -5.16 13.51
N PHE A 64 0.41 -4.41 14.60
CA PHE A 64 1.10 -3.13 14.56
C PHE A 64 2.62 -3.30 14.42
N VAL A 65 3.20 -4.36 15.02
CA VAL A 65 4.65 -4.59 15.00
C VAL A 65 5.02 -6.06 14.71
N PRO A 66 4.73 -6.58 13.49
CA PRO A 66 4.88 -8.01 13.22
C PRO A 66 6.34 -8.48 13.30
N GLU A 67 7.29 -7.62 12.90
CA GLU A 67 8.73 -7.89 13.02
C GLU A 67 9.19 -8.03 14.47
N ALA A 68 8.72 -7.18 15.39
CA ALA A 68 9.13 -7.26 16.79
C ALA A 68 8.63 -8.54 17.44
N VAL A 69 7.40 -8.94 17.15
CA VAL A 69 6.82 -10.18 17.67
C VAL A 69 7.50 -11.41 17.07
N PHE A 70 7.88 -11.36 15.79
CA PHE A 70 8.66 -12.43 15.20
C PHE A 70 10.08 -12.50 15.78
N ASN A 71 10.69 -11.36 16.11
CA ASN A 71 11.98 -11.34 16.79
C ASN A 71 11.87 -11.90 18.22
N LEU A 72 10.78 -11.63 18.94
CA LEU A 72 10.50 -12.28 20.23
C LEU A 72 10.52 -13.81 20.07
N ARG A 73 9.92 -14.36 18.99
CA ARG A 73 9.99 -15.80 18.67
C ARG A 73 11.41 -16.32 18.43
N LEU A 74 12.28 -15.56 17.76
CA LEU A 74 13.64 -16.00 17.39
C LEU A 74 14.61 -16.09 18.56
N VAL A 75 14.39 -15.34 19.65
CA VAL A 75 15.23 -15.40 20.87
C VAL A 75 15.32 -16.83 21.44
N LYS A 76 14.29 -17.66 21.22
CA LYS A 76 14.23 -19.08 21.65
C LYS A 76 15.29 -19.98 21.00
N VAL A 77 15.59 -19.77 19.71
CA VAL A 77 16.39 -20.74 18.92
C VAL A 77 17.89 -20.60 19.20
N LYS A 78 18.40 -19.38 19.35
CA LYS A 78 19.84 -19.15 19.58
C LYS A 78 20.31 -19.57 20.98
N ILE A 79 19.47 -19.41 22.01
CA ILE A 79 19.87 -19.73 23.39
C ILE A 79 19.91 -21.25 23.63
N SER A 80 19.00 -22.02 23.03
CA SER A 80 19.01 -23.49 23.13
C SER A 80 20.21 -24.16 22.44
N GLN A 81 20.77 -23.54 21.39
CA GLN A 81 22.02 -23.96 20.77
C GLN A 81 23.23 -23.64 21.66
N TYR A 82 23.24 -22.50 22.35
CA TYR A 82 24.29 -22.13 23.30
C TYR A 82 24.34 -23.04 24.52
N SER A 83 23.19 -23.46 25.07
CA SER A 83 23.15 -24.38 26.22
C SER A 83 23.67 -25.79 25.90
N ARG A 84 23.64 -26.22 24.62
CA ARG A 84 24.21 -27.52 24.21
C ARG A 84 25.73 -27.51 24.04
N HIS A 85 26.37 -26.35 23.98
CA HIS A 85 27.83 -26.24 23.85
C HIS A 85 28.55 -25.87 25.16
N LYS A 86 27.81 -25.70 26.27
CA LYS A 86 28.37 -25.47 27.61
C LYS A 86 28.36 -26.75 28.47
N LYS A 87 28.94 -27.83 27.96
CA LYS A 87 29.40 -28.95 28.81
C LYS A 87 30.88 -28.69 29.12
N SER A 88 31.19 -27.95 30.20
CA SER A 88 32.45 -28.03 31.01
C SER A 88 32.89 -26.74 31.74
N VAL A 89 32.01 -25.79 32.07
CA VAL A 89 32.42 -24.68 32.95
C VAL A 89 31.56 -24.65 34.21
N THR A 90 32.13 -25.18 35.27
CA THR A 90 31.63 -25.13 36.65
C THR A 90 31.73 -23.68 37.12
N ILE A 91 30.66 -22.90 36.99
CA ILE A 91 30.50 -21.62 37.69
C ILE A 91 29.35 -21.81 38.66
N SER A 92 29.69 -22.11 39.91
CA SER A 92 28.79 -22.01 41.03
C SER A 92 28.41 -20.53 41.24
N ASN A 93 27.12 -20.27 41.43
CA ASN A 93 26.49 -19.02 41.90
C ASN A 93 25.97 -17.98 40.88
N SER A 94 25.38 -18.40 39.75
CA SER A 94 24.54 -17.48 38.92
C SER A 94 23.20 -18.09 38.45
N GLU A 95 22.62 -19.00 39.24
CA GLU A 95 21.58 -19.93 38.75
C GLU A 95 20.19 -19.35 38.45
N ASN A 96 19.84 -18.10 38.79
CA ASN A 96 18.42 -17.68 38.68
C ASN A 96 18.07 -16.61 37.63
N PHE A 97 19.04 -16.00 36.94
CA PHE A 97 18.72 -15.00 35.90
C PHE A 97 18.71 -15.54 34.46
N GLY A 98 19.22 -16.75 34.23
CA GLY A 98 19.36 -17.32 32.88
C GLY A 98 18.13 -18.04 32.31
N ASN A 99 17.17 -18.44 33.15
CA ASN A 99 16.02 -19.25 32.72
C ASN A 99 14.75 -18.45 32.37
N TRP A 100 14.64 -17.19 32.78
CA TRP A 100 13.44 -16.37 32.56
C TRP A 100 13.22 -15.97 31.09
N TYR A 101 14.27 -15.93 30.27
CA TYR A 101 14.16 -15.50 28.86
C TYR A 101 13.96 -16.66 27.86
N ILE A 102 14.06 -17.92 28.28
CA ILE A 102 14.17 -19.08 27.37
C ILE A 102 12.81 -19.68 26.98
N GLN A 103 11.74 -19.33 27.69
CA GLN A 103 10.39 -19.67 27.27
C GLN A 103 9.72 -18.43 26.70
N THR A 104 9.96 -18.10 25.43
CA THR A 104 8.84 -17.47 24.71
C THR A 104 7.65 -18.38 24.86
N SER A 105 6.60 -17.86 25.49
CA SER A 105 5.49 -18.67 25.93
C SER A 105 4.87 -19.37 24.75
N ARG A 106 4.55 -20.64 24.96
CA ARG A 106 3.71 -21.40 24.04
C ARG A 106 2.42 -20.63 23.72
N LEU A 107 1.95 -19.82 24.66
CA LEU A 107 0.81 -18.94 24.47
C LEU A 107 1.07 -17.89 23.38
N LEU A 108 2.14 -17.10 23.47
CA LEU A 108 2.45 -16.08 22.45
C LEU A 108 2.67 -16.72 21.07
N TYR A 109 3.34 -17.89 21.03
CA TYR A 109 3.49 -18.65 19.79
C TYR A 109 2.13 -19.06 19.21
N SER A 110 1.27 -19.62 20.06
CA SER A 110 -0.08 -20.05 19.68
C SER A 110 -0.88 -18.86 19.17
N ARG A 111 -0.84 -17.70 19.85
CA ARG A 111 -1.52 -16.47 19.44
C ARG A 111 -1.03 -15.94 18.10
N VAL A 112 0.27 -15.97 17.84
CA VAL A 112 0.84 -15.55 16.55
C VAL A 112 0.46 -16.52 15.43
N ALA A 113 0.45 -17.83 15.70
CA ALA A 113 -0.01 -18.83 14.73
C ALA A 113 -1.51 -18.68 14.45
N GLU A 114 -2.32 -18.45 15.49
CA GLU A 114 -3.76 -18.20 15.40
C GLU A 114 -4.04 -16.94 14.56
N LEU A 115 -3.34 -15.83 14.85
CA LEU A 115 -3.44 -14.60 14.08
C LEU A 115 -2.96 -14.77 12.63
N ALA A 116 -1.93 -15.58 12.41
CA ALA A 116 -1.52 -15.95 11.07
C ALA A 116 -2.63 -16.70 10.35
N LEU A 117 -3.44 -17.52 11.02
CA LEU A 117 -4.53 -18.24 10.37
C LEU A 117 -5.81 -17.43 10.20
N GLU A 118 -5.96 -16.35 10.95
CA GLU A 118 -7.11 -15.48 10.85
C GLU A 118 -7.09 -14.66 9.54
N ARG A 119 -8.01 -14.99 8.63
CA ARG A 119 -8.03 -14.43 7.27
C ARG A 119 -8.59 -13.02 7.20
N ASP A 120 -9.36 -12.61 8.19
CA ASP A 120 -10.32 -11.50 8.07
C ASP A 120 -9.69 -10.16 8.44
N THR A 121 -8.71 -10.17 9.34
CA THR A 121 -8.28 -8.98 10.06
C THR A 121 -7.07 -8.29 9.44
N ILE A 122 -6.24 -9.01 8.66
CA ILE A 122 -4.92 -8.50 8.24
C ILE A 122 -4.71 -8.55 6.72
N ARG A 123 -4.52 -7.36 6.13
CA ARG A 123 -4.00 -7.21 4.76
C ARG A 123 -2.48 -7.43 4.75
N LEU A 124 -2.04 -8.64 4.39
CA LEU A 124 -0.61 -8.96 4.29
C LEU A 124 -0.03 -8.64 2.92
N VAL A 125 -0.82 -8.82 1.86
CA VAL A 125 -0.38 -8.66 0.47
C VAL A 125 -0.81 -7.28 -0.02
N ASP A 126 0.16 -6.45 -0.40
CA ASP A 126 -0.12 -5.12 -0.94
C ASP A 126 -0.43 -5.19 -2.44
N SER A 127 0.20 -6.11 -3.18
CA SER A 127 -0.13 -6.34 -4.59
C SER A 127 -0.06 -7.83 -4.93
N LEU A 128 -1.05 -8.30 -5.68
CA LEU A 128 -1.07 -9.62 -6.30
C LEU A 128 -1.01 -9.41 -7.81
N ASP A 129 0.11 -9.72 -8.42
CA ASP A 129 0.36 -9.58 -9.85
C ASP A 129 0.31 -10.96 -10.52
N ILE A 130 -0.51 -11.10 -11.57
CA ILE A 130 -0.67 -12.33 -12.33
C ILE A 130 -0.21 -12.07 -13.75
N ASN A 131 0.87 -12.76 -14.12
CA ASN A 131 1.46 -12.67 -15.45
C ASN A 131 1.33 -14.00 -16.17
N GLN A 132 0.85 -14.00 -17.40
CA GLN A 132 1.03 -15.13 -18.28
C GLN A 132 2.48 -15.15 -18.80
N SER A 133 3.20 -16.25 -18.61
CA SER A 133 4.61 -16.36 -18.98
C SER A 133 4.80 -16.24 -20.50
N LYS A 134 5.74 -15.39 -20.93
CA LYS A 134 6.13 -15.22 -22.35
C LYS A 134 6.85 -16.44 -22.95
N ILE A 135 7.25 -17.42 -22.12
CA ILE A 135 8.23 -18.45 -22.51
C ILE A 135 7.63 -19.50 -23.49
N ALA A 136 6.30 -19.58 -23.65
CA ALA A 136 5.68 -20.57 -24.53
C ALA A 136 5.89 -20.32 -26.04
N VAL A 137 6.36 -19.14 -26.45
CA VAL A 137 6.34 -18.73 -27.87
C VAL A 137 7.51 -19.29 -28.69
N ALA A 138 8.64 -19.60 -28.06
CA ALA A 138 9.81 -20.07 -28.79
C ALA A 138 9.76 -21.57 -29.14
N ASN A 139 8.86 -22.33 -28.52
CA ASN A 139 8.70 -23.76 -28.76
C ASN A 139 7.22 -24.06 -28.95
N GLU A 140 6.77 -24.08 -30.21
CA GLU A 140 5.38 -24.35 -30.61
C GLU A 140 4.83 -25.68 -30.02
N ASP A 141 5.71 -26.57 -29.56
CA ASP A 141 5.35 -27.87 -28.97
C ASP A 141 4.99 -27.84 -27.47
N LYS A 142 5.22 -26.75 -26.72
CA LYS A 142 4.85 -26.68 -25.29
C LYS A 142 3.50 -25.98 -25.11
N GLN A 143 2.44 -26.76 -25.31
CA GLN A 143 1.02 -26.34 -25.37
C GLN A 143 0.41 -25.72 -24.10
N ASN A 144 1.11 -25.59 -22.97
CA ASN A 144 0.49 -25.18 -21.72
C ASN A 144 1.02 -23.83 -21.23
N PRO A 145 0.21 -22.74 -21.27
CA PRO A 145 0.61 -21.47 -20.73
C PRO A 145 0.76 -21.56 -19.20
N LEU A 146 1.96 -21.27 -18.70
CA LEU A 146 2.19 -21.12 -17.27
C LEU A 146 1.77 -19.73 -16.82
N GLU A 147 1.02 -19.67 -15.74
CA GLU A 147 0.70 -18.44 -15.02
C GLU A 147 1.68 -18.23 -13.89
N THR A 148 2.17 -17.01 -13.74
CA THR A 148 3.05 -16.61 -12.63
C THR A 148 2.31 -15.66 -11.72
N PHE A 149 2.02 -16.13 -10.51
CA PHE A 149 1.52 -15.33 -9.40
C PHE A 149 2.70 -14.69 -8.69
N LYS A 150 2.74 -13.37 -8.66
CA LYS A 150 3.72 -12.55 -7.94
C LYS A 150 3.02 -11.82 -6.81
N LEU A 151 3.46 -12.05 -5.58
CA LEU A 151 2.90 -11.39 -4.40
C LEU A 151 3.91 -10.39 -3.85
N VAL A 152 3.50 -9.14 -3.73
CA VAL A 152 4.28 -8.06 -3.14
C VAL A 152 3.81 -7.87 -1.70
N VAL A 153 4.73 -8.12 -0.76
CA VAL A 153 4.47 -8.10 0.68
C VAL A 153 5.42 -7.12 1.36
N PRO A 154 4.92 -6.19 2.18
CA PRO A 154 5.77 -5.34 2.99
C PRO A 154 6.74 -6.14 3.84
N LYS A 155 7.99 -5.69 3.90
CA LYS A 155 9.03 -6.28 4.76
C LYS A 155 8.53 -6.42 6.20
N SER A 156 7.84 -5.40 6.71
CA SER A 156 7.24 -5.39 8.05
C SER A 156 6.20 -6.48 8.28
N LYS A 157 5.61 -7.05 7.22
CA LYS A 157 4.56 -8.09 7.27
C LYS A 157 5.03 -9.45 6.78
N SER A 158 6.23 -9.54 6.21
CA SER A 158 6.68 -10.73 5.49
C SER A 158 6.85 -11.94 6.39
N SER A 159 7.30 -11.75 7.63
CA SER A 159 7.43 -12.84 8.60
C SER A 159 6.10 -13.50 8.95
N LEU A 160 5.01 -12.72 9.03
CA LEU A 160 3.67 -13.23 9.28
C LEU A 160 3.12 -13.95 8.04
N PHE A 161 3.38 -13.40 6.85
CA PHE A 161 3.03 -14.05 5.59
C PHE A 161 3.77 -15.39 5.40
N GLU A 162 5.07 -15.44 5.68
CA GLU A 162 5.86 -16.69 5.65
C GLU A 162 5.35 -17.73 6.65
N LEU A 163 4.80 -17.31 7.79
CA LEU A 163 4.15 -18.21 8.73
C LEU A 163 2.87 -18.83 8.14
N ARG A 164 2.07 -18.06 7.41
CA ARG A 164 0.92 -18.58 6.64
C ARG A 164 1.37 -19.59 5.60
N LEU A 165 2.38 -19.24 4.80
CA LEU A 165 2.93 -20.12 3.77
C LEU A 165 3.41 -21.45 4.35
N LYS A 166 4.06 -21.42 5.51
CA LYS A 166 4.49 -22.63 6.25
C LYS A 166 3.30 -23.48 6.64
N HIS A 167 2.27 -22.86 7.23
CA HIS A 167 1.09 -23.59 7.69
C HIS A 167 0.33 -24.25 6.53
N HIS A 168 0.23 -23.59 5.38
CA HIS A 168 -0.40 -24.13 4.18
C HIS A 168 0.54 -24.96 3.30
N LEU A 169 1.75 -25.28 3.77
CA LEU A 169 2.74 -26.12 3.07
C LEU A 169 3.16 -25.59 1.68
N LEU A 170 3.19 -24.27 1.51
CA LEU A 170 3.57 -23.61 0.26
C LEU A 170 5.02 -23.10 0.23
N GLU A 171 5.70 -22.99 1.37
CA GLU A 171 7.01 -22.32 1.48
C GLU A 171 8.06 -22.84 0.48
N ARG A 172 8.09 -24.16 0.21
CA ARG A 172 9.07 -24.77 -0.70
C ARG A 172 8.86 -24.42 -2.18
N ASN A 173 7.68 -23.91 -2.53
CA ASN A 173 7.29 -23.65 -3.91
C ASN A 173 7.42 -22.17 -4.31
N LEU A 174 7.65 -21.28 -3.34
CA LEU A 174 7.73 -19.84 -3.59
C LEU A 174 9.17 -19.35 -3.62
N LYS A 175 9.54 -18.68 -4.71
CA LYS A 175 10.82 -17.96 -4.79
C LYS A 175 10.63 -16.59 -4.15
N ARG A 176 11.40 -16.30 -3.10
CA ARG A 176 11.42 -14.99 -2.44
C ARG A 176 12.57 -14.14 -2.98
N ALA A 177 12.29 -12.88 -3.31
CA ALA A 177 13.29 -11.90 -3.69
C ALA A 177 13.00 -10.54 -3.03
N PRO A 178 14.02 -9.76 -2.63
CA PRO A 178 13.83 -8.36 -2.26
C PRO A 178 13.50 -7.54 -3.52
N LEU A 179 12.45 -6.71 -3.48
CA LEU A 179 12.02 -5.88 -4.62
C LEU A 179 12.55 -4.45 -4.49
N ASP A 180 12.27 -3.82 -3.35
CA ASP A 180 12.94 -2.61 -2.87
C ASP A 180 13.22 -2.83 -1.38
N GLY A 181 14.10 -2.05 -0.74
CA GLY A 181 14.49 -2.29 0.66
C GLY A 181 13.35 -2.36 1.69
N THR A 182 12.11 -2.12 1.28
CA THR A 182 10.87 -2.18 2.08
C THR A 182 9.89 -3.27 1.66
N LEU A 183 10.10 -3.97 0.54
CA LEU A 183 9.17 -4.94 -0.03
C LEU A 183 9.86 -6.27 -0.39
N PHE A 184 9.16 -7.37 -0.17
CA PHE A 184 9.50 -8.68 -0.73
C PHE A 184 8.53 -9.08 -1.82
N GLU A 185 9.08 -9.73 -2.83
CA GLU A 185 8.32 -10.39 -3.88
C GLU A 185 8.38 -11.91 -3.66
N TYR A 186 7.24 -12.56 -3.76
CA TYR A 186 7.11 -14.02 -3.76
C TYR A 186 6.53 -14.48 -5.09
N ARG A 187 7.15 -15.45 -5.75
CA ARG A 187 6.70 -15.98 -7.05
C ARG A 187 6.24 -17.42 -6.95
N LEU A 188 5.07 -17.71 -7.51
CA LEU A 188 4.53 -19.06 -7.69
C LEU A 188 4.13 -19.25 -9.16
N GLU A 189 4.60 -20.31 -9.78
CA GLU A 189 4.22 -20.71 -11.13
C GLU A 189 3.12 -21.77 -11.04
N ILE A 190 2.05 -21.61 -11.82
CA ILE A 190 0.85 -22.44 -11.81
C ILE A 190 0.52 -22.80 -13.26
N ASN A 191 0.35 -24.09 -13.55
CA ASN A 191 -0.32 -24.52 -14.75
C ASN A 191 -1.83 -24.69 -14.47
N PRO A 192 -2.72 -23.87 -15.06
CA PRO A 192 -4.16 -23.94 -14.79
C PRO A 192 -4.78 -25.28 -15.20
N LEU A 193 -4.12 -26.05 -16.07
CA LEU A 193 -4.55 -27.38 -16.51
C LEU A 193 -4.07 -28.50 -15.57
N ASN A 194 -3.21 -28.20 -14.60
CA ASN A 194 -2.68 -29.18 -13.65
C ASN A 194 -3.45 -29.10 -12.32
N ALA A 195 -4.17 -30.17 -11.96
CA ALA A 195 -4.97 -30.22 -10.74
C ALA A 195 -4.17 -29.98 -9.44
N SER A 196 -2.88 -30.36 -9.39
CA SER A 196 -2.01 -30.09 -8.24
C SER A 196 -1.68 -28.60 -8.13
N ASP A 197 -1.46 -27.92 -9.25
CA ASP A 197 -1.23 -26.48 -9.28
C ASP A 197 -2.50 -25.68 -8.96
N VAL A 198 -3.67 -26.18 -9.38
CA VAL A 198 -4.98 -25.66 -8.95
C VAL A 198 -5.12 -25.69 -7.42
N GLU A 199 -4.73 -26.79 -6.79
CA GLU A 199 -4.73 -26.91 -5.33
C GLU A 199 -3.73 -25.94 -4.67
N LYS A 200 -2.58 -25.69 -5.31
CA LYS A 200 -1.64 -24.65 -4.86
C LYS A 200 -2.25 -23.24 -4.95
N ALA A 201 -3.02 -22.93 -6.00
CA ALA A 201 -3.74 -21.66 -6.12
C ALA A 201 -4.73 -21.46 -4.95
N LYS A 202 -5.49 -22.50 -4.59
CA LYS A 202 -6.41 -22.45 -3.44
C LYS A 202 -5.67 -22.22 -2.12
N LYS A 203 -4.56 -22.91 -1.89
CA LYS A 203 -3.71 -22.69 -0.71
C LYS A 203 -3.09 -21.29 -0.72
N LEU A 204 -2.77 -20.75 -1.89
CA LEU A 204 -2.23 -19.39 -2.01
C LEU A 204 -3.30 -18.37 -1.62
N ARG A 205 -4.52 -18.50 -2.14
CA ARG A 205 -5.68 -17.69 -1.74
C ARG A 205 -5.83 -17.67 -0.22
N ASP A 206 -5.74 -18.84 0.40
CA ASP A 206 -5.84 -18.99 1.85
C ASP A 206 -4.72 -18.26 2.61
N CYS A 207 -3.52 -18.19 2.04
CA CYS A 207 -2.39 -17.44 2.59
C CYS A 207 -2.54 -15.91 2.41
N VAL A 208 -3.09 -15.47 1.28
CA VAL A 208 -3.35 -14.04 1.01
C VAL A 208 -4.31 -13.47 2.06
N GLY A 209 -5.32 -14.24 2.44
CA GLY A 209 -6.39 -13.83 3.36
C GLY A 209 -7.59 -13.25 2.61
N LYS A 210 -8.54 -12.61 3.32
CA LYS A 210 -9.76 -12.05 2.71
C LYS A 210 -9.56 -10.69 2.06
N ARG A 211 -8.40 -10.04 2.24
CA ARG A 211 -8.13 -8.70 1.72
C ARG A 211 -6.72 -8.59 1.17
N ALA A 212 -6.60 -7.97 0.01
CA ALA A 212 -5.33 -7.60 -0.61
C ALA A 212 -5.42 -6.19 -1.20
N GLY A 213 -4.28 -5.53 -1.43
CA GLY A 213 -4.27 -4.17 -1.95
C GLY A 213 -4.70 -4.11 -3.41
N THR A 214 -3.77 -4.32 -4.34
CA THR A 214 -4.04 -4.26 -5.79
C THR A 214 -3.94 -5.64 -6.44
N LEU A 215 -4.96 -6.05 -7.19
CA LEU A 215 -4.85 -7.14 -8.16
C LEU A 215 -4.37 -6.55 -9.48
N ILE A 216 -3.21 -7.00 -9.97
CA ILE A 216 -2.67 -6.60 -11.26
C ILE A 216 -2.70 -7.83 -12.17
N VAL A 217 -3.24 -7.68 -13.37
CA VAL A 217 -3.27 -8.77 -14.34
C VAL A 217 -2.64 -8.30 -15.65
N HIS A 218 -1.56 -8.98 -16.05
CA HIS A 218 -0.88 -8.68 -17.29
C HIS A 218 -1.08 -9.82 -18.30
N TRP A 219 -1.67 -9.48 -19.44
CA TRP A 219 -1.81 -10.38 -20.58
C TRP A 219 -1.05 -9.85 -21.78
N TYR A 220 -0.12 -10.67 -22.27
CA TYR A 220 0.76 -10.33 -23.38
C TYR A 220 0.40 -11.07 -24.68
N TRP A 221 -0.71 -11.81 -24.72
CA TRP A 221 -0.90 -12.83 -25.75
C TRP A 221 -2.25 -12.78 -26.49
N ARG A 222 -2.20 -13.07 -27.80
CA ARG A 222 -3.34 -13.12 -28.74
C ARG A 222 -4.09 -14.47 -28.74
N SER A 223 -3.74 -15.45 -27.92
CA SER A 223 -4.54 -16.69 -27.89
C SER A 223 -5.88 -16.35 -27.28
N GLY A 224 -6.96 -16.50 -28.05
CA GLY A 224 -8.33 -16.17 -27.66
C GLY A 224 -8.89 -16.94 -26.45
N THR A 225 -8.06 -17.63 -25.67
CA THR A 225 -8.41 -18.27 -24.40
C THR A 225 -7.88 -17.43 -23.24
N SER A 226 -8.71 -16.50 -22.76
CA SER A 226 -8.41 -15.77 -21.51
C SER A 226 -8.48 -16.76 -20.34
N SER A 227 -7.37 -16.94 -19.63
CA SER A 227 -7.35 -17.70 -18.37
C SER A 227 -7.93 -16.92 -17.18
N LEU A 228 -8.53 -15.76 -17.46
CA LEU A 228 -9.29 -14.94 -16.53
C LEU A 228 -10.24 -15.74 -15.63
N PRO A 229 -11.18 -16.54 -16.18
CA PRO A 229 -12.16 -17.19 -15.33
C PRO A 229 -11.49 -18.09 -14.30
N PHE A 230 -10.41 -18.77 -14.71
CA PHE A 230 -9.58 -19.54 -13.80
C PHE A 230 -9.00 -18.66 -12.69
N VAL A 231 -8.34 -17.56 -13.02
CA VAL A 231 -7.76 -16.66 -12.01
C VAL A 231 -8.81 -16.18 -11.01
N TYR A 232 -9.98 -15.75 -11.48
CA TYR A 232 -11.02 -15.19 -10.62
C TYR A 232 -11.72 -16.24 -9.77
N ASP A 233 -12.02 -17.42 -10.32
CA ASP A 233 -12.59 -18.53 -9.56
C ASP A 233 -11.68 -18.92 -8.38
N HIS A 234 -10.35 -18.89 -8.59
CA HIS A 234 -9.37 -19.26 -7.58
C HIS A 234 -9.04 -18.14 -6.58
N LEU A 235 -9.40 -16.90 -6.88
CA LEU A 235 -9.27 -15.76 -5.97
C LEU A 235 -10.59 -15.35 -5.32
N SER A 236 -11.68 -16.08 -5.62
CA SER A 236 -13.01 -15.86 -5.05
C SER A 236 -12.97 -15.70 -3.53
N GLY A 237 -13.68 -14.69 -3.02
CA GLY A 237 -13.73 -14.33 -1.60
C GLY A 237 -12.58 -13.45 -1.10
N ILE A 238 -11.61 -13.08 -1.96
CA ILE A 238 -10.65 -12.01 -1.67
C ILE A 238 -11.23 -10.66 -2.11
N GLN A 239 -11.26 -9.69 -1.22
CA GLN A 239 -11.54 -8.30 -1.55
C GLN A 239 -10.26 -7.58 -1.97
N PHE A 240 -10.31 -6.81 -3.05
CA PHE A 240 -9.20 -5.99 -3.53
C PHE A 240 -9.56 -4.52 -3.44
N ASP A 241 -8.64 -3.69 -2.94
CA ASP A 241 -8.82 -2.24 -2.93
C ASP A 241 -8.81 -1.69 -4.38
N ALA A 242 -8.03 -2.32 -5.27
CA ALA A 242 -7.88 -1.93 -6.67
C ALA A 242 -7.71 -3.13 -7.62
N LEU A 243 -8.21 -2.99 -8.85
CA LEU A 243 -7.97 -3.89 -9.98
C LEU A 243 -7.23 -3.13 -11.08
N LYS A 244 -6.13 -3.69 -11.58
CA LYS A 244 -5.37 -3.15 -12.70
C LYS A 244 -5.25 -4.21 -13.78
N VAL A 245 -5.78 -3.92 -14.96
CA VAL A 245 -5.68 -4.78 -16.14
C VAL A 245 -4.74 -4.15 -17.14
N GLU A 246 -3.68 -4.86 -17.51
CA GLU A 246 -2.75 -4.47 -18.56
C GLU A 246 -2.76 -5.49 -19.68
N GLU A 247 -3.32 -5.10 -20.83
CA GLU A 247 -3.46 -6.01 -21.97
C GLU A 247 -3.25 -5.25 -23.27
N PHE A 248 -2.50 -5.83 -24.21
CA PHE A 248 -2.30 -5.16 -25.49
C PHE A 248 -3.61 -5.06 -26.28
N CYS A 249 -4.36 -6.15 -26.41
CA CYS A 249 -5.63 -6.21 -27.13
C CYS A 249 -6.69 -6.89 -26.26
N MET A 250 -7.63 -6.10 -25.74
CA MET A 250 -8.68 -6.57 -24.85
C MET A 250 -9.85 -7.17 -25.61
N SER A 251 -10.09 -8.45 -25.37
CA SER A 251 -11.22 -9.18 -25.96
C SER A 251 -12.56 -8.73 -25.37
N ALA A 252 -13.64 -8.89 -26.15
CA ALA A 252 -15.00 -8.63 -25.68
C ALA A 252 -15.39 -9.52 -24.48
N VAL A 253 -14.96 -10.78 -24.46
CA VAL A 253 -15.22 -11.72 -23.35
C VAL A 253 -14.64 -11.18 -22.04
N LEU A 254 -13.38 -10.75 -22.08
CA LEU A 254 -12.73 -10.15 -20.91
C LEU A 254 -13.41 -8.87 -20.50
N LEU A 255 -13.59 -7.92 -21.42
CA LEU A 255 -14.22 -6.64 -21.12
C LEU A 255 -15.59 -6.84 -20.44
N ASN A 256 -16.41 -7.74 -20.98
CA ASN A 256 -17.76 -8.01 -20.46
C ASN A 256 -17.76 -8.75 -19.11
N SER A 257 -16.66 -9.42 -18.73
CA SER A 257 -16.51 -10.06 -17.43
C SER A 257 -16.09 -9.11 -16.30
N LEU A 258 -15.49 -7.95 -16.63
CA LEU A 258 -14.97 -7.00 -15.64
C LEU A 258 -16.01 -6.51 -14.62
N PRO A 259 -17.26 -6.20 -14.99
CA PRO A 259 -18.26 -5.78 -14.00
C PRO A 259 -18.52 -6.84 -12.93
N SER A 260 -18.64 -8.12 -13.30
CA SER A 260 -18.85 -9.22 -12.35
C SER A 260 -17.66 -9.35 -11.42
N ILE A 261 -16.45 -9.33 -11.97
CA ILE A 261 -15.20 -9.36 -11.19
C ILE A 261 -15.14 -8.22 -10.18
N VAL A 262 -15.43 -7.00 -10.61
CA VAL A 262 -15.40 -5.81 -9.75
C VAL A 262 -16.43 -5.93 -8.62
N ALA A 263 -17.62 -6.44 -8.92
CA ALA A 263 -18.67 -6.66 -7.94
C ALA A 263 -18.32 -7.77 -6.94
N ASP A 264 -17.90 -8.94 -7.43
CA ASP A 264 -17.59 -10.12 -6.62
C ASP A 264 -16.42 -9.89 -5.66
N HIS A 265 -15.46 -9.06 -6.08
CA HIS A 265 -14.27 -8.72 -5.29
C HIS A 265 -14.36 -7.37 -4.57
N ASN A 266 -15.52 -6.69 -4.61
CA ASN A 266 -15.75 -5.38 -4.00
C ASN A 266 -14.64 -4.35 -4.32
N VAL A 267 -14.26 -4.27 -5.59
CA VAL A 267 -13.20 -3.39 -6.06
C VAL A 267 -13.68 -1.94 -6.10
N ASP A 268 -12.93 -1.02 -5.49
CA ASP A 268 -13.30 0.41 -5.47
C ASP A 268 -12.55 1.25 -6.51
N HIS A 269 -11.42 0.76 -7.01
CA HIS A 269 -10.62 1.42 -8.05
C HIS A 269 -10.28 0.46 -9.19
N ILE A 270 -10.49 0.89 -10.44
CA ILE A 270 -10.08 0.11 -11.63
C ILE A 270 -9.15 0.92 -12.54
N SER A 271 -8.06 0.29 -12.96
CA SER A 271 -7.13 0.80 -13.98
C SER A 271 -7.15 -0.13 -15.20
N LEU A 272 -7.48 0.40 -16.38
CA LEU A 272 -7.47 -0.32 -17.64
C LEU A 272 -6.36 0.25 -18.54
N HIS A 273 -5.33 -0.55 -18.82
CA HIS A 273 -4.22 -0.19 -19.69
C HIS A 273 -4.28 -1.04 -20.96
N VAL A 274 -4.85 -0.49 -22.03
CA VAL A 274 -5.12 -1.26 -23.26
C VAL A 274 -4.71 -0.54 -24.53
N ALA A 275 -4.19 -1.27 -25.52
CA ALA A 275 -3.87 -0.70 -26.83
C ALA A 275 -5.04 -0.81 -27.81
N GLU A 276 -5.78 -1.90 -27.77
CA GLU A 276 -6.96 -2.11 -28.62
C GLU A 276 -8.05 -2.81 -27.82
N VAL A 277 -9.30 -2.52 -28.13
CA VAL A 277 -10.46 -3.23 -27.59
C VAL A 277 -11.27 -3.70 -28.78
N THR A 278 -11.62 -4.98 -28.82
CA THR A 278 -12.38 -5.56 -29.95
C THR A 278 -13.89 -5.57 -29.72
N SER A 279 -14.35 -5.12 -28.55
CA SER A 279 -15.76 -5.08 -28.20
C SER A 279 -16.48 -3.86 -28.75
N HIS A 280 -17.69 -4.07 -29.28
CA HIS A 280 -18.60 -2.99 -29.68
C HIS A 280 -19.29 -2.32 -28.47
N ASP A 281 -19.39 -3.02 -27.33
CA ASP A 281 -20.13 -2.58 -26.15
C ASP A 281 -19.26 -1.83 -25.13
N THR A 282 -18.09 -1.34 -25.57
CA THR A 282 -17.09 -0.74 -24.67
C THR A 282 -17.66 0.40 -23.84
N VAL A 283 -18.50 1.24 -24.44
CA VAL A 283 -19.15 2.36 -23.73
C VAL A 283 -20.10 1.85 -22.65
N GLU A 284 -20.91 0.84 -22.94
CA GLU A 284 -21.87 0.28 -21.97
C GLU A 284 -21.15 -0.36 -20.79
N VAL A 285 -20.06 -1.09 -21.04
CA VAL A 285 -19.24 -1.69 -19.99
C VAL A 285 -18.59 -0.61 -19.11
N LEU A 286 -18.01 0.44 -19.70
CA LEU A 286 -17.41 1.54 -18.93
C LEU A 286 -18.45 2.25 -18.05
N LEU A 287 -19.65 2.46 -18.59
CA LEU A 287 -20.77 3.00 -17.84
C LEU A 287 -21.17 2.05 -16.70
N HIS A 288 -21.28 0.74 -16.94
CA HIS A 288 -21.57 -0.24 -15.90
C HIS A 288 -20.50 -0.23 -14.79
N LEU A 289 -19.22 -0.27 -15.17
CA LEU A 289 -18.09 -0.15 -14.23
C LEU A 289 -18.19 1.14 -13.41
N SER A 290 -18.57 2.26 -14.01
CA SER A 290 -18.71 3.53 -13.30
C SER A 290 -19.86 3.57 -12.28
N SER A 291 -20.78 2.60 -12.32
CA SER A 291 -21.77 2.38 -11.26
C SER A 291 -21.21 1.57 -10.09
N LEU A 292 -20.15 0.79 -10.30
CA LEU A 292 -19.60 -0.13 -9.31
C LEU A 292 -18.42 0.47 -8.52
N VAL A 293 -17.60 1.31 -9.14
CA VAL A 293 -16.33 1.81 -8.57
C VAL A 293 -16.36 3.30 -8.24
N SER A 294 -15.56 3.74 -7.28
CA SER A 294 -15.40 5.18 -6.97
C SER A 294 -14.35 5.86 -7.85
N SER A 295 -13.44 5.09 -8.45
CA SER A 295 -12.34 5.62 -9.24
C SER A 295 -12.01 4.76 -10.45
N ILE A 296 -11.82 5.42 -11.60
CA ILE A 296 -11.42 4.78 -12.86
C ILE A 296 -10.17 5.46 -13.41
N HIS A 297 -9.23 4.66 -13.91
CA HIS A 297 -8.08 5.10 -14.69
C HIS A 297 -8.06 4.37 -16.03
N LEU A 298 -8.18 5.11 -17.13
CA LEU A 298 -8.13 4.59 -18.49
C LEU A 298 -6.82 5.03 -19.12
N LYS A 299 -5.98 4.08 -19.52
CA LYS A 299 -4.73 4.33 -20.23
C LYS A 299 -4.74 3.63 -21.58
N GLN A 300 -4.82 4.44 -22.63
CA GLN A 300 -4.75 3.97 -24.01
C GLN A 300 -3.27 3.85 -24.43
N LEU A 301 -2.83 2.63 -24.69
CA LEU A 301 -1.53 2.32 -25.25
C LEU A 301 -1.55 2.52 -26.78
N ASN A 302 -0.37 2.53 -27.42
CA ASN A 302 -0.27 2.73 -28.87
C ASN A 302 -0.86 1.54 -29.66
N ALA A 303 -1.91 1.79 -30.43
CA ALA A 303 -2.68 0.78 -31.19
C ALA A 303 -2.18 0.54 -32.63
N TYR A 304 -1.02 1.09 -33.04
CA TYR A 304 -0.57 1.11 -34.45
C TYR A 304 -1.61 1.70 -35.42
N ARG A 305 -2.45 2.63 -34.96
CA ARG A 305 -3.46 3.35 -35.75
C ARG A 305 -3.00 4.77 -36.05
N SER A 306 -3.63 5.39 -37.04
CA SER A 306 -3.39 6.81 -37.35
C SER A 306 -3.77 7.70 -36.15
N HIS A 307 -2.83 8.54 -35.72
CA HIS A 307 -2.97 9.49 -34.61
C HIS A 307 -4.09 10.54 -34.81
N ALA A 308 -4.57 10.71 -36.04
CA ALA A 308 -5.60 11.69 -36.38
C ALA A 308 -7.04 11.22 -36.11
N SER A 309 -7.24 10.01 -35.58
CA SER A 309 -8.58 9.45 -35.35
C SER A 309 -9.15 9.86 -33.99
N ASN A 310 -10.47 10.13 -33.94
CA ASN A 310 -11.25 10.30 -32.71
C ASN A 310 -11.44 8.92 -32.05
N TYR A 311 -10.35 8.31 -31.59
CA TYR A 311 -10.30 6.92 -31.17
C TYR A 311 -9.91 6.80 -29.70
N MET A 312 -10.65 5.99 -28.97
CA MET A 312 -10.31 5.60 -27.60
C MET A 312 -10.94 4.24 -27.32
N LEU A 313 -10.15 3.31 -26.77
CA LEU A 313 -10.60 2.00 -26.31
C LEU A 313 -11.44 1.25 -27.36
N GLY A 314 -10.99 1.16 -28.61
CA GLY A 314 -11.73 0.46 -29.68
C GLY A 314 -12.87 1.26 -30.33
N VAL A 315 -13.31 2.36 -29.73
CA VAL A 315 -14.46 3.12 -30.22
C VAL A 315 -14.00 4.37 -30.96
N SER A 316 -14.49 4.53 -32.19
CA SER A 316 -14.26 5.72 -33.02
C SER A 316 -15.48 6.63 -33.01
N SER A 317 -15.26 7.94 -33.04
CA SER A 317 -16.31 8.96 -33.24
C SER A 317 -17.41 8.99 -32.16
N ALA A 318 -17.16 8.46 -30.97
CA ALA A 318 -18.07 8.61 -29.83
C ALA A 318 -17.98 10.01 -29.20
N ASP A 319 -19.10 10.50 -28.64
CA ASP A 319 -19.09 11.70 -27.80
C ASP A 319 -18.53 11.37 -26.41
N TRP A 320 -17.20 11.25 -26.33
CA TRP A 320 -16.50 10.99 -25.07
C TRP A 320 -16.76 12.06 -24.02
N GLY A 321 -17.08 13.30 -24.41
CA GLY A 321 -17.49 14.34 -23.47
C GLY A 321 -18.74 13.95 -22.72
N GLN A 322 -19.80 13.56 -23.45
CA GLN A 322 -21.04 13.12 -22.84
C GLN A 322 -20.88 11.80 -22.06
N ILE A 323 -20.14 10.83 -22.59
CA ILE A 323 -19.88 9.56 -21.89
C ILE A 323 -19.19 9.80 -20.54
N ILE A 324 -18.18 10.68 -20.49
CA ILE A 324 -17.49 11.01 -19.23
C ILE A 324 -18.45 11.69 -18.23
N ILE A 325 -19.33 12.58 -18.70
CA ILE A 325 -20.39 13.18 -17.85
C ILE A 325 -21.29 12.09 -17.29
N ASP A 326 -21.70 11.13 -18.12
CA ASP A 326 -22.56 10.03 -17.73
C ASP A 326 -21.87 9.09 -16.72
N MET A 327 -20.57 8.80 -16.91
CA MET A 327 -19.77 8.06 -15.93
C MET A 327 -19.73 8.78 -14.58
N PHE A 328 -19.58 10.10 -14.59
CA PHE A 328 -19.65 10.88 -13.37
C PHE A 328 -21.08 10.88 -12.78
N SER A 329 -22.15 10.90 -13.57
CA SER A 329 -23.51 10.83 -13.00
C SER A 329 -23.77 9.59 -12.10
N ARG A 330 -22.89 8.58 -12.16
CA ARG A 330 -22.89 7.34 -11.37
C ARG A 330 -21.99 7.44 -10.12
N LYS A 331 -21.32 6.34 -9.72
CA LYS A 331 -20.53 6.24 -8.47
C LYS A 331 -19.12 6.86 -8.58
N VAL A 332 -18.60 7.04 -9.79
CA VAL A 332 -17.24 7.54 -10.02
C VAL A 332 -17.07 8.97 -9.52
N LYS A 333 -16.05 9.17 -8.68
CA LYS A 333 -15.63 10.48 -8.15
C LYS A 333 -14.29 10.95 -8.73
N LYS A 334 -13.47 10.00 -9.18
CA LYS A 334 -12.13 10.23 -9.74
C LYS A 334 -12.00 9.52 -11.08
N LEU A 335 -11.72 10.28 -12.14
CA LEU A 335 -11.47 9.73 -13.46
C LEU A 335 -10.14 10.26 -13.98
N LEU A 336 -9.22 9.35 -14.31
CA LEU A 336 -7.97 9.64 -14.98
C LEU A 336 -8.01 9.04 -16.39
N ILE A 337 -7.76 9.85 -17.42
CA ILE A 337 -7.65 9.38 -18.80
C ILE A 337 -6.29 9.78 -19.37
N ASP A 338 -5.49 8.76 -19.70
CA ASP A 338 -4.21 8.84 -20.39
C ASP A 338 -4.37 8.33 -21.82
N ASN A 339 -4.69 9.22 -22.76
CA ASN A 339 -4.79 8.91 -24.19
C ASN A 339 -3.86 9.79 -25.03
N GLU A 340 -2.55 9.63 -24.80
CA GLU A 340 -1.52 10.47 -25.44
C GLU A 340 -1.42 10.23 -26.95
N PHE A 341 -1.79 9.04 -27.43
CA PHE A 341 -1.65 8.66 -28.84
C PHE A 341 -2.81 9.10 -29.73
N PHE A 342 -3.99 9.37 -29.18
CA PHE A 342 -5.19 9.73 -29.96
C PHE A 342 -5.91 10.94 -29.35
N PRO A 343 -5.27 12.12 -29.30
CA PRO A 343 -5.80 13.26 -28.56
C PRO A 343 -7.12 13.81 -29.12
N ALA A 344 -7.46 13.49 -30.37
CA ALA A 344 -8.68 13.93 -31.02
C ALA A 344 -9.95 13.27 -30.45
N TYR A 345 -9.83 12.25 -29.58
CA TYR A 345 -10.97 11.61 -28.92
C TYR A 345 -11.85 12.58 -28.12
N LEU A 346 -11.27 13.69 -27.64
CA LEU A 346 -11.97 14.71 -26.88
C LEU A 346 -11.81 16.09 -27.56
N PRO A 347 -12.71 16.44 -28.50
CA PRO A 347 -12.67 17.74 -29.16
C PRO A 347 -12.90 18.89 -28.16
N LYS A 348 -12.47 20.10 -28.53
CA LYS A 348 -12.43 21.27 -27.64
C LYS A 348 -13.80 21.59 -27.02
N ASP A 349 -14.86 21.55 -27.82
CA ASP A 349 -16.23 21.82 -27.37
C ASP A 349 -16.70 20.79 -26.33
N ALA A 350 -16.31 19.53 -26.48
CA ALA A 350 -16.59 18.48 -25.50
C ALA A 350 -15.80 18.70 -24.19
N ALA A 351 -14.54 19.12 -24.29
CA ALA A 351 -13.72 19.48 -23.13
C ALA A 351 -14.30 20.68 -22.36
N ASP A 352 -14.78 21.72 -23.07
CA ASP A 352 -15.41 22.89 -22.47
C ASP A 352 -16.71 22.50 -21.72
N ARG A 353 -17.54 21.61 -22.30
CA ARG A 353 -18.72 21.04 -21.63
C ARG A 353 -18.35 20.28 -20.35
N LEU A 354 -17.26 19.52 -20.36
CA LEU A 354 -16.77 18.79 -19.18
C LEU A 354 -16.34 19.74 -18.07
N ILE A 355 -15.56 20.78 -18.39
CA ILE A 355 -15.12 21.78 -17.42
C ILE A 355 -16.34 22.47 -16.77
N ALA A 356 -17.36 22.79 -17.56
CA ALA A 356 -18.58 23.42 -17.05
C ALA A 356 -19.39 22.50 -16.11
N ARG A 357 -19.46 21.19 -16.39
CA ARG A 357 -20.31 20.24 -15.62
C ARG A 357 -19.59 19.51 -14.49
N CYS A 358 -18.26 19.43 -14.48
CA CYS A 358 -17.49 18.61 -13.53
C CYS A 358 -16.80 19.39 -12.40
N GLN A 359 -17.26 20.61 -12.06
CA GLN A 359 -16.58 21.55 -11.14
C GLN A 359 -16.25 20.98 -9.74
N ASN A 360 -16.94 19.92 -9.27
CA ASN A 360 -16.73 19.31 -7.96
C ASN A 360 -16.07 17.91 -8.01
N ARG A 361 -15.51 17.50 -9.16
CA ARG A 361 -14.97 16.15 -9.36
C ARG A 361 -13.51 16.18 -9.80
N ILE A 362 -12.76 15.16 -9.41
CA ILE A 362 -11.36 15.04 -9.81
C ILE A 362 -11.33 14.38 -11.19
N LEU A 363 -11.38 15.21 -12.22
CA LEU A 363 -11.10 14.81 -13.58
C LEU A 363 -9.65 15.18 -13.91
N LEU A 364 -8.82 14.17 -14.11
CA LEU A 364 -7.47 14.34 -14.63
C LEU A 364 -7.47 13.80 -16.05
N VAL A 365 -7.62 14.66 -17.03
CA VAL A 365 -7.34 14.30 -18.42
C VAL A 365 -5.91 14.73 -18.70
N ASN A 366 -5.08 13.81 -19.16
CA ASN A 366 -3.74 14.14 -19.63
C ASN A 366 -3.85 14.91 -20.95
N LEU A 367 -4.15 16.21 -20.84
CA LEU A 367 -4.34 17.16 -21.94
C LEU A 367 -2.99 17.66 -22.50
N ASN A 368 -1.94 16.83 -22.51
CA ASN A 368 -0.66 17.22 -23.14
C ASN A 368 -0.84 17.58 -24.64
N ALA A 369 -1.99 17.29 -25.25
CA ALA A 369 -2.35 17.75 -26.59
C ALA A 369 -2.98 19.16 -26.70
N PHE A 370 -3.32 19.82 -25.59
CA PHE A 370 -4.01 21.13 -25.60
C PHE A 370 -3.20 22.30 -25.04
N ARG A 371 -1.95 22.10 -24.59
CA ARG A 371 -1.14 23.17 -24.00
C ARG A 371 -0.17 23.84 -24.99
N HIS A 372 -0.74 24.74 -25.79
CA HIS A 372 -0.16 26.04 -26.10
C HIS A 372 -1.12 27.15 -25.61
N SER A 373 -1.24 27.38 -24.29
CA SER A 373 -1.69 28.69 -23.73
C SER A 373 -1.64 28.75 -22.18
N ALA A 374 -0.88 29.74 -21.69
CA ALA A 374 -0.97 30.60 -20.49
C ALA A 374 -1.08 30.13 -19.00
N MET A 375 -0.21 30.79 -18.18
CA MET A 375 -0.29 31.41 -16.82
C MET A 375 -0.81 30.64 -15.59
N ASP A 376 -0.16 30.57 -14.42
CA ASP A 376 0.46 31.51 -13.42
C ASP A 376 -0.48 31.84 -12.26
N LEU A 377 -0.11 31.41 -11.04
CA LEU A 377 -0.73 31.79 -9.75
C LEU A 377 0.32 31.67 -8.62
N GLN A 378 0.64 32.82 -8.01
CA GLN A 378 1.28 32.98 -6.70
C GLN A 378 0.32 33.81 -5.83
N ASP A 379 0.00 33.34 -4.62
CA ASP A 379 0.16 34.10 -3.36
C ASP A 379 -0.47 33.36 -2.17
N LEU A 380 0.22 33.39 -1.02
CA LEU A 380 -0.27 33.31 0.37
C LEU A 380 0.90 32.91 1.28
N SER A 381 1.60 33.87 1.88
CA SER A 381 2.57 33.63 2.97
C SER A 381 3.03 34.96 3.61
N GLU A 382 2.16 35.62 4.37
CA GLU A 382 2.59 36.55 5.43
C GLU A 382 1.62 36.48 6.61
N ASP A 383 1.90 35.58 7.52
CA ASP A 383 1.57 35.70 8.94
C ASP A 383 2.41 34.68 9.71
N PHE A 384 2.60 34.88 11.01
CA PHE A 384 3.42 34.04 11.93
C PHE A 384 4.90 34.44 12.09
N ARG A 385 5.11 35.68 12.53
CA ARG A 385 6.29 36.06 13.32
C ARG A 385 5.90 36.89 14.54
N LYS A 386 5.35 36.26 15.58
CA LYS A 386 5.33 36.75 16.98
C LYS A 386 4.77 35.65 17.90
N HIS A 387 5.25 35.64 19.15
CA HIS A 387 4.94 34.74 20.30
C HIS A 387 5.79 33.46 20.36
N GLY A 388 6.71 33.23 21.32
CA GLY A 388 6.93 33.83 22.64
C GLY A 388 6.85 32.75 23.73
N ASN A 389 7.97 32.52 24.44
CA ASN A 389 8.17 31.54 25.50
C ASN A 389 7.13 31.65 26.63
N GLY A 390 6.40 30.55 26.87
CA GLY A 390 5.60 30.35 28.08
C GLY A 390 5.68 28.88 28.47
N THR A 391 6.22 28.59 29.65
CA THR A 391 6.26 27.26 30.26
C THR A 391 4.83 26.86 30.62
N LYS A 392 4.21 26.00 29.80
CA LYS A 392 2.92 25.39 30.11
C LYS A 392 3.09 24.34 31.22
N ASP A 393 2.10 24.30 32.11
CA ASP A 393 1.91 23.26 33.12
C ASP A 393 1.87 21.86 32.48
N GLU A 394 2.69 20.94 32.97
CA GLU A 394 2.84 19.57 32.45
C GLU A 394 1.54 18.75 32.48
N ARG A 395 0.54 19.18 33.26
CA ARG A 395 -0.75 18.50 33.42
C ARG A 395 -1.71 18.65 32.24
N THR A 396 -1.32 19.37 31.18
CA THR A 396 -2.17 19.63 30.00
C THR A 396 -1.68 18.96 28.71
N LEU A 397 -0.66 18.12 28.79
CA LEU A 397 -0.12 17.42 27.62
C LEU A 397 -1.05 16.27 27.21
N SER A 398 -1.28 16.13 25.92
CA SER A 398 -1.94 14.95 25.36
C SER A 398 -1.10 13.69 25.63
N PRO A 399 -1.71 12.49 25.69
CA PRO A 399 -0.96 11.24 25.86
C PRO A 399 0.18 11.04 24.85
N MET A 400 0.00 11.57 23.63
CA MET A 400 1.03 11.55 22.58
C MET A 400 2.22 12.46 22.87
N GLU A 401 1.97 13.61 23.49
CA GLU A 401 3.00 14.57 23.93
C GLU A 401 3.76 14.08 25.16
N MET A 402 3.16 13.20 25.96
CA MET A 402 3.79 12.55 27.12
C MET A 402 4.74 11.42 26.73
N LEU A 403 4.71 10.96 25.48
CA LEU A 403 5.59 9.88 25.04
C LEU A 403 7.07 10.31 25.11
N PRO A 404 7.98 9.41 25.52
CA PRO A 404 9.40 9.64 25.41
C PRO A 404 9.77 10.02 23.97
N ARG A 405 10.73 10.94 23.83
CA ARG A 405 11.15 11.50 22.56
C ARG A 405 11.46 10.41 21.52
N GLU A 406 12.14 9.36 21.96
CA GLU A 406 12.60 8.26 21.12
C GLU A 406 11.42 7.49 20.50
N ILE A 407 10.31 7.33 21.24
CA ILE A 407 9.09 6.70 20.73
C ILE A 407 8.37 7.60 19.73
N VAL A 408 8.27 8.90 20.02
CA VAL A 408 7.72 9.88 19.07
C VAL A 408 8.49 9.85 17.75
N TRP A 409 9.82 9.76 17.82
CA TRP A 409 10.66 9.64 16.64
C TRP A 409 10.49 8.33 15.88
N MET A 410 10.30 7.21 16.57
CA MET A 410 9.97 5.95 15.90
C MET A 410 8.63 6.06 15.15
N ILE A 411 7.64 6.71 15.75
CA ILE A 411 6.33 6.93 15.12
C ILE A 411 6.47 7.86 13.90
N VAL A 412 7.19 8.97 14.03
CA VAL A 412 7.51 9.89 12.92
C VAL A 412 8.28 9.17 11.81
N GLY A 413 9.25 8.33 12.17
CA GLY A 413 10.05 7.53 11.25
C GLY A 413 9.23 6.50 10.47
N TYR A 414 8.14 6.01 11.07
CA TYR A 414 7.23 5.04 10.47
C TYR A 414 6.21 5.72 9.55
N ALA A 415 5.53 6.75 10.04
CA ALA A 415 4.41 7.44 9.38
C ALA A 415 4.83 8.81 8.80
N LEU A 416 5.86 8.80 7.96
CA LEU A 416 6.54 10.00 7.44
C LEU A 416 5.61 10.93 6.65
N GLU A 417 4.59 10.37 6.02
CA GLU A 417 3.54 11.08 5.28
C GLU A 417 2.65 11.95 6.17
N SER A 418 2.37 11.52 7.40
CA SER A 418 1.50 12.20 8.38
C SER A 418 2.26 13.16 9.29
N VAL A 419 3.58 13.30 9.09
CA VAL A 419 4.44 14.10 9.97
C VAL A 419 4.09 15.58 9.92
N PHE A 420 3.64 16.07 8.76
CA PHE A 420 3.14 17.43 8.65
C PHE A 420 1.89 17.64 9.52
N ASP A 421 0.91 16.75 9.42
CA ASP A 421 -0.31 16.81 10.22
C ASP A 421 0.00 16.71 11.71
N LEU A 422 0.89 15.79 12.10
CA LEU A 422 1.35 15.63 13.48
C LEU A 422 2.05 16.89 14.01
N SER A 423 2.77 17.63 13.15
CA SER A 423 3.40 18.89 13.53
C SER A 423 2.39 20.05 13.67
N MET A 424 1.18 19.88 13.14
CA MET A 424 0.11 20.88 13.25
C MET A 424 -0.74 20.70 14.50
N THR A 425 -0.79 19.49 15.09
CA THR A 425 -1.64 19.19 16.26
C THR A 425 -1.13 19.79 17.57
N SER A 426 0.19 19.91 17.74
CA SER A 426 0.79 20.42 18.97
C SER A 426 2.11 21.15 18.73
N ARG A 427 2.39 22.17 19.56
CA ARG A 427 3.69 22.86 19.59
C ARG A 427 4.84 21.94 20.02
N LEU A 428 4.60 21.04 20.98
CA LEU A 428 5.62 20.10 21.44
C LEU A 428 5.89 19.03 20.38
N LEU A 429 4.84 18.46 19.77
CA LEU A 429 5.01 17.50 18.68
C LEU A 429 5.69 18.15 17.47
N ARG A 430 5.36 19.40 17.14
CA ARG A 430 6.09 20.19 16.13
C ARG A 430 7.57 20.28 16.47
N ALA A 431 7.92 20.64 17.71
CA ALA A 431 9.30 20.73 18.14
C ALA A 431 10.03 19.40 18.01
N ARG A 432 9.39 18.28 18.38
CA ARG A 432 9.96 16.93 18.27
C ARG A 432 10.12 16.47 16.82
N VAL A 433 9.16 16.78 15.95
CA VAL A 433 9.24 16.55 14.50
C VAL A 433 10.39 17.36 13.90
N THR A 434 10.50 18.64 14.25
CA THR A 434 11.62 19.49 13.83
C THR A 434 12.95 18.91 14.32
N GLU A 435 13.07 18.52 15.59
CA GLU A 435 14.27 17.88 16.15
C GLU A 435 14.65 16.61 15.35
N PHE A 436 13.67 15.73 15.07
CA PHE A 436 13.86 14.54 14.24
C PHE A 436 14.35 14.87 12.84
N THR A 437 13.74 15.88 12.19
CA THR A 437 14.12 16.30 10.84
C THR A 437 15.55 16.84 10.82
N ILE A 438 16.02 17.50 11.89
CA ILE A 438 17.37 18.07 11.96
C ILE A 438 18.42 17.00 12.30
N GLN A 439 18.14 16.11 13.26
CA GLN A 439 19.15 15.19 13.81
C GLN A 439 19.35 13.89 13.01
N GLN A 440 18.32 13.37 12.33
CA GLN A 440 18.47 12.08 11.62
C GLN A 440 19.20 12.23 10.28
N ASN A 441 20.53 12.33 10.32
CA ASN A 441 21.38 12.24 9.12
C ASN A 441 21.34 10.85 8.45
N SER A 442 20.78 9.83 9.13
CA SER A 442 20.67 8.45 8.62
C SER A 442 19.56 8.26 7.58
N LEU A 443 18.56 9.15 7.50
CA LEU A 443 17.48 9.01 6.53
C LEU A 443 17.96 9.44 5.13
N ARG A 444 18.05 8.47 4.22
CA ARG A 444 18.30 8.72 2.79
C ARG A 444 17.02 9.24 2.12
N LEU A 445 16.75 10.53 2.29
CA LEU A 445 15.57 11.21 1.72
C LEU A 445 15.67 11.35 0.20
N VAL A 446 16.86 11.64 -0.31
CA VAL A 446 17.13 11.83 -1.73
C VAL A 446 17.50 10.50 -2.37
N THR A 447 16.75 10.07 -3.38
CA THR A 447 17.02 8.85 -4.15
C THR A 447 18.11 9.06 -5.18
N SER A 448 18.10 10.21 -5.87
CA SER A 448 19.13 10.60 -6.82
C SER A 448 19.37 12.12 -6.80
N LEU A 449 20.62 12.48 -7.06
CA LEU A 449 21.10 13.85 -7.22
C LEU A 449 21.64 13.95 -8.66
N GLU A 450 21.02 14.78 -9.48
CA GLU A 450 21.41 15.02 -10.87
C GLU A 450 21.85 16.48 -11.01
N LEU A 451 23.00 16.71 -11.64
CA LEU A 451 23.44 18.05 -12.02
C LEU A 451 23.12 18.24 -13.50
N ASP A 452 22.17 19.12 -13.78
CA ASP A 452 21.75 19.48 -15.11
C ASP A 452 22.45 20.80 -15.48
N ARG A 453 23.50 20.70 -16.30
CA ARG A 453 24.18 21.87 -16.87
C ARG A 453 23.33 22.38 -18.03
N SER A 454 22.61 23.46 -17.76
CA SER A 454 21.82 24.14 -18.78
C SER A 454 22.73 24.64 -19.91
N ALA A 455 22.17 24.79 -21.12
CA ALA A 455 22.86 25.46 -22.23
C ALA A 455 23.26 26.91 -21.88
N ASP A 456 22.58 27.50 -20.89
CA ASP A 456 23.03 28.72 -20.22
C ASP A 456 24.19 28.37 -19.27
N LEU A 457 25.44 28.55 -19.75
CA LEU A 457 26.69 28.27 -19.02
C LEU A 457 26.81 28.99 -17.67
N THR A 458 25.89 29.91 -17.35
CA THR A 458 25.89 30.66 -16.10
C THR A 458 25.07 30.01 -14.98
N LYS A 459 24.28 28.95 -15.26
CA LYS A 459 23.38 28.32 -14.28
C LYS A 459 23.51 26.81 -14.25
N GLU A 460 24.04 26.29 -13.13
CA GLU A 460 23.96 24.88 -12.80
C GLU A 460 22.65 24.58 -12.06
N LYS A 461 21.86 23.63 -12.57
CA LYS A 461 20.62 23.20 -11.95
C LYS A 461 20.87 21.88 -11.21
N VAL A 462 20.55 21.86 -9.92
CA VAL A 462 20.59 20.64 -9.12
C VAL A 462 19.18 20.05 -9.06
N ILE A 463 19.02 18.82 -9.55
CA ILE A 463 17.76 18.08 -9.51
C ILE A 463 17.87 17.01 -8.42
N LEU A 464 17.02 17.12 -7.40
CA LEU A 464 16.91 16.17 -6.31
C LEU A 464 15.65 15.33 -6.53
N ARG A 465 15.80 14.01 -6.64
CA ARG A 465 14.65 13.10 -6.63
C ARG A 465 14.41 12.59 -5.23
N VAL A 466 13.18 12.69 -4.77
CA VAL A 466 12.74 12.30 -3.42
C VAL A 466 11.57 11.33 -3.58
N ARG A 467 11.54 10.24 -2.81
CA ARG A 467 10.36 9.34 -2.86
C ARG A 467 9.17 10.07 -2.27
N ASN A 468 7.98 9.81 -2.81
CA ASN A 468 6.78 10.52 -2.40
C ASN A 468 6.55 10.49 -0.86
N ARG A 469 6.79 9.34 -0.21
CA ARG A 469 6.67 9.18 1.25
C ARG A 469 7.63 10.05 2.09
N TYR A 470 8.69 10.57 1.49
CA TYR A 470 9.68 11.42 2.16
C TYR A 470 9.49 12.91 1.84
N ASN A 471 8.54 13.27 0.97
CA ASN A 471 8.38 14.64 0.48
C ASN A 471 8.15 15.62 1.64
N SER A 472 7.22 15.33 2.55
CA SER A 472 6.89 16.22 3.66
C SER A 472 8.10 16.52 4.55
N ILE A 473 8.90 15.50 4.89
CA ILE A 473 10.10 15.67 5.71
C ILE A 473 11.23 16.36 4.97
N PHE A 474 11.37 16.07 3.67
CA PHE A 474 12.36 16.73 2.84
C PHE A 474 12.06 18.22 2.68
N GLU A 475 10.79 18.58 2.44
CA GLU A 475 10.31 19.96 2.40
C GLU A 475 10.52 20.67 3.74
N LEU A 476 10.18 20.02 4.86
CA LEU A 476 10.46 20.55 6.20
C LEU A 476 11.96 20.84 6.42
N ARG A 477 12.85 19.95 5.97
CA ARG A 477 14.30 20.19 6.04
C ARG A 477 14.75 21.38 5.20
N LEU A 478 14.21 21.53 3.99
CA LEU A 478 14.50 22.68 3.14
C LEU A 478 13.99 23.98 3.76
N GLN A 479 12.82 23.96 4.38
CA GLN A 479 12.27 25.10 5.12
C GLN A 479 13.17 25.48 6.30
N HIS A 480 13.54 24.52 7.15
CA HIS A 480 14.41 24.75 8.30
C HIS A 480 15.80 25.27 7.91
N ARG A 481 16.33 24.85 6.75
CA ARG A 481 17.62 25.34 6.22
C ARG A 481 17.50 26.60 5.37
N GLN A 482 16.31 27.22 5.29
CA GLN A 482 16.05 28.42 4.49
C GLN A 482 16.38 28.24 2.99
N LEU A 483 16.26 27.02 2.48
CA LEU A 483 16.50 26.70 1.06
C LEU A 483 15.20 26.60 0.25
N HIS A 484 14.03 26.62 0.89
CA HIS A 484 12.75 26.43 0.22
C HIS A 484 12.49 27.45 -0.90
N SER A 485 12.89 28.72 -0.72
CA SER A 485 12.75 29.77 -1.74
C SER A 485 13.60 29.53 -2.99
N ARG A 486 14.63 28.69 -2.89
CA ARG A 486 15.56 28.35 -3.96
C ARG A 486 15.22 27.02 -4.64
N VAL A 487 14.24 26.29 -4.11
CA VAL A 487 13.86 24.97 -4.61
C VAL A 487 12.47 25.04 -5.22
N LYS A 488 12.39 24.83 -6.53
CA LYS A 488 11.11 24.67 -7.21
C LYS A 488 10.73 23.20 -7.23
N ARG A 489 9.61 22.84 -6.61
CA ARG A 489 9.05 21.49 -6.71
C ARG A 489 8.62 21.24 -8.15
N VAL A 490 9.17 20.20 -8.75
CA VAL A 490 8.76 19.70 -10.06
C VAL A 490 8.27 18.28 -9.86
N LEU A 491 6.98 18.05 -10.05
CA LEU A 491 6.42 16.70 -10.02
C LEU A 491 6.96 15.95 -11.23
N GLY A 492 7.87 14.99 -10.98
CA GLY A 492 8.54 14.25 -12.03
C GLY A 492 7.54 13.41 -12.83
N LYS A 493 7.32 13.78 -14.09
CA LYS A 493 6.76 12.88 -15.11
C LYS A 493 7.77 11.73 -15.32
N GLY A 494 7.28 10.51 -15.47
CA GLY A 494 8.12 9.36 -15.85
C GLY A 494 8.96 9.71 -17.08
N VAL A 495 10.27 9.45 -16.99
CA VAL A 495 11.25 9.86 -18.01
C VAL A 495 11.06 9.00 -19.25
N SER A 496 10.50 9.57 -20.32
CA SER A 496 10.82 9.19 -21.70
C SER A 496 11.78 10.26 -22.26
N ARG A 497 13.02 9.87 -22.55
CA ARG A 497 13.98 10.71 -23.27
C ARG A 497 13.56 10.75 -24.74
N ILE A 498 13.16 11.91 -25.24
CA ILE A 498 13.17 12.22 -26.66
C ILE A 498 13.86 13.56 -26.83
N SER A 499 14.98 13.52 -27.54
CA SER A 499 15.69 14.70 -28.04
C SER A 499 14.99 15.24 -29.29
N SER A 500 14.59 16.50 -29.24
CA SER A 500 14.43 17.39 -30.42
C SER A 500 14.66 18.80 -29.87
N GLY A 501 15.42 19.70 -30.49
CA GLY A 501 15.47 20.03 -31.90
C GLY A 501 15.12 21.52 -31.97
N ALA A 502 16.08 22.32 -32.44
CA ALA A 502 16.13 23.78 -32.42
C ALA A 502 14.83 24.53 -32.74
N GLY A 503 14.61 25.64 -32.03
CA GLY A 503 13.67 26.69 -32.39
C GLY A 503 14.21 28.05 -31.95
N LEU A 504 14.94 28.71 -32.85
CA LEU A 504 15.33 30.12 -32.71
C LEU A 504 14.08 31.01 -32.65
N LEU A 505 13.98 31.84 -31.62
CA LEU A 505 13.26 33.11 -31.68
C LEU A 505 14.15 34.19 -31.08
N THR A 506 14.79 34.94 -31.97
CA THR A 506 15.50 36.17 -31.67
C THR A 506 14.49 37.25 -31.27
N ARG A 507 14.67 37.85 -30.09
CA ARG A 507 14.15 39.19 -29.80
C ARG A 507 15.29 40.04 -29.26
N LYS A 508 15.87 40.85 -30.15
CA LYS A 508 16.86 41.89 -29.84
C LYS A 508 16.31 42.83 -28.78
N ARG A 509 17.16 43.22 -27.81
CA ARG A 509 17.25 44.59 -27.31
C ARG A 509 18.70 44.88 -26.88
N TYR A 510 19.24 45.90 -27.55
CA TYR A 510 20.52 46.61 -27.44
C TYR A 510 21.81 45.79 -27.53
#